data_AF-A0A7C2KII9-F1
#
_entry.id   AF-A0A7C2KII9-F1
#
_cell.length_a   1.000
_cell.length_b   1.000
_cell.length_c   1.000
_cell.angle_alpha   90.00
_cell.angle_beta   90.00
_cell.angle_gamma   90.00
#
_symmetry.space_group_name_H-M   'P 1'
#
loop_
_entity.id
_entity.type
_entity.pdbx_description
1 polymer ?
#
loop_
_entity_poly.entity_id
_entity_poly.type
_entity_poly.pdbx_seq_one_letter_code
_entity_poly.pdbx_strand_id
1 'polypeptide(L)'
;MQKHYRKIDSKELHYLPASDRHPADTYFHFSFANYYNPDNMQFGVLRVLNDDDVKPHEGFGKHSHEEMEIVSYVVKGKLTHWDSATNVHDTLERGHVQTVTAGTGVWHSELNEHDG
;
A
#
# COMPACT_ATOMS: atom_id res chain seq x y z
N MET A 1 10.86 29.38 6.04
CA MET A 1 10.60 28.47 7.18
C MET A 1 11.49 27.25 7.04
N GLN A 2 12.27 26.93 8.07
CA GLN A 2 13.06 25.70 8.09
C GLN A 2 12.09 24.53 8.28
N LYS A 3 12.14 23.53 7.40
CA LYS A 3 11.36 22.30 7.59
C LYS A 3 11.96 21.55 8.77
N HIS A 4 11.19 21.35 9.82
CA HIS A 4 11.56 20.49 10.93
C HIS A 4 11.05 19.09 10.63
N TYR A 5 11.97 18.12 10.56
CA TYR A 5 11.64 16.71 10.42
C TYR A 5 11.75 16.04 11.78
N ARG A 6 10.78 15.17 12.08
CA ARG A 6 10.75 14.37 13.30
C ARG A 6 11.02 12.92 12.93
N LYS A 7 11.93 12.27 13.67
CA LYS A 7 12.08 10.82 13.61
C LYS A 7 10.96 10.20 14.45
N ILE A 8 10.23 9.24 13.87
CA ILE A 8 9.27 8.38 14.58
C ILE A 8 9.90 7.00 14.65
N ASP A 9 9.90 6.39 15.83
CA ASP A 9 10.40 5.03 16.01
C ASP A 9 9.36 4.01 15.50
N SER A 10 9.79 2.88 14.95
CA SER A 10 8.86 1.90 14.36
C SER A 10 7.84 1.38 15.36
N LYS A 11 8.21 1.29 16.65
CA LYS A 11 7.30 0.89 17.74
C LYS A 11 6.18 1.89 18.02
N GLU A 12 6.30 3.12 17.51
CA GLU A 12 5.33 4.21 17.67
C GLU A 12 4.43 4.37 16.44
N LEU A 13 4.66 3.58 15.37
CA LEU A 13 3.80 3.59 14.20
C LEU A 13 2.42 3.02 14.55
N HIS A 14 1.39 3.55 13.88
CA HIS A 14 0.05 3.04 14.06
C HIS A 14 -0.08 1.68 13.38
N TYR A 15 -0.32 0.64 14.19
CA TYR A 15 -0.58 -0.70 13.71
C TYR A 15 -2.09 -0.96 13.66
N LEU A 16 -2.55 -1.51 12.53
CA LEU A 16 -3.92 -1.97 12.34
C LEU A 16 -3.89 -3.45 11.97
N PRO A 17 -4.54 -4.33 12.75
CA PRO A 17 -4.66 -5.73 12.38
C PRO A 17 -5.59 -5.92 11.18
N ALA A 18 -5.35 -6.97 10.40
CA ALA A 18 -6.18 -7.32 9.25
C ALA A 18 -7.66 -7.51 9.63
N SER A 19 -8.55 -7.10 8.73
CA SER A 19 -10.01 -7.23 8.85
C SER A 19 -10.69 -7.26 7.47
N ASP A 20 -11.99 -7.57 7.42
CA ASP A 20 -12.78 -7.55 6.18
C ASP A 20 -12.74 -6.20 5.44
N ARG A 21 -12.47 -5.09 6.14
CA ARG A 21 -12.37 -3.74 5.54
C ARG A 21 -10.95 -3.37 5.11
N HIS A 22 -9.95 -4.07 5.62
CA HIS A 22 -8.53 -3.82 5.38
C HIS A 22 -7.78 -5.15 5.53
N PRO A 23 -7.65 -5.94 4.44
CA PRO A 23 -7.19 -7.34 4.47
C PRO A 23 -5.67 -7.49 4.58
N ALA A 24 -5.01 -6.64 5.37
CA ALA A 24 -3.59 -6.70 5.65
C ALA A 24 -3.29 -6.28 7.10
N ASP A 25 -2.29 -6.90 7.71
CA ASP A 25 -1.71 -6.40 8.95
C ASP A 25 -0.78 -5.23 8.59
N THR A 26 -1.13 -4.01 9.00
CA THR A 26 -0.51 -2.80 8.43
C THR A 26 0.12 -1.89 9.48
N TYR A 27 1.31 -1.38 9.18
CA TYR A 27 1.89 -0.22 9.85
C TYR A 27 1.77 1.03 8.98
N PHE A 28 1.03 2.03 9.48
CA PHE A 28 0.82 3.31 8.79
C PHE A 28 1.89 4.33 9.16
N HIS A 29 2.63 4.81 8.16
CA HIS A 29 3.61 5.88 8.36
C HIS A 29 2.98 7.27 8.31
N PHE A 30 1.87 7.45 7.61
CA PHE A 30 1.11 8.70 7.52
C PHE A 30 -0.38 8.44 7.75
N SER A 31 -1.15 9.49 8.00
CA SER A 31 -2.61 9.41 8.11
C SER A 31 -3.23 8.85 6.84
N PHE A 32 -3.98 7.75 6.96
CA PHE A 32 -4.64 7.07 5.85
C PHE A 32 -5.83 6.25 6.35
N ALA A 33 -6.84 6.05 5.50
CA ALA A 33 -8.08 5.37 5.84
C ALA A 33 -8.70 5.93 7.15
N ASN A 34 -8.92 5.08 8.15
CA ASN A 34 -9.49 5.48 9.44
C ASN A 34 -8.43 5.95 10.46
N TYR A 35 -7.14 5.84 10.14
CA TYR A 35 -6.07 6.36 10.98
C TYR A 35 -5.83 7.85 10.68
N TYR A 36 -5.91 8.67 11.71
CA TYR A 36 -5.73 10.11 11.60
C TYR A 36 -4.79 10.66 12.67
N ASN A 37 -3.74 11.34 12.20
CA ASN A 37 -2.79 12.08 13.00
C ASN A 37 -2.44 13.39 12.27
N PRO A 38 -2.96 14.55 12.73
CA PRO A 38 -2.75 15.84 12.05
C PRO A 38 -1.28 16.25 11.98
N ASP A 39 -0.44 15.74 12.89
CA ASP A 39 1.00 16.03 12.92
C ASP A 39 1.82 15.11 11.99
N ASN A 40 1.16 14.15 11.32
CA ASN A 40 1.83 13.16 10.48
C ASN A 40 0.98 12.81 9.24
N MET A 41 0.73 13.81 8.40
CA MET A 41 -0.13 13.70 7.22
C MET A 41 0.60 13.27 5.94
N GLN A 42 1.87 13.66 5.76
CA GLN A 42 2.65 13.41 4.53
C GLN A 42 4.13 13.81 4.70
N PHE A 43 4.97 13.38 3.77
CA PHE A 43 6.35 13.87 3.63
C PHE A 43 6.62 14.36 2.20
N GLY A 44 6.63 15.69 2.01
CA GLY A 44 6.74 16.25 0.66
C GLY A 44 5.53 15.86 -0.20
N VAL A 45 5.77 15.15 -1.31
CA VAL A 45 4.71 14.62 -2.19
C VAL A 45 4.20 13.24 -1.75
N LEU A 46 4.93 12.53 -0.89
CA LEU A 46 4.54 11.20 -0.41
C LEU A 46 3.36 11.32 0.55
N ARG A 47 2.20 10.83 0.13
CA ARG A 47 0.94 10.91 0.89
C ARG A 47 0.70 9.70 1.78
N VAL A 48 1.03 8.51 1.28
CA VAL A 48 0.79 7.22 1.94
C VAL A 48 2.07 6.40 1.85
N LEU A 49 2.42 5.76 2.96
CA LEU A 49 3.45 4.74 3.01
C LEU A 49 3.01 3.71 4.05
N ASN A 50 2.61 2.56 3.56
CA ASN A 50 2.14 1.45 4.38
C ASN A 50 3.15 0.30 4.28
N ASP A 51 3.34 -0.39 5.40
CA ASP A 51 4.02 -1.68 5.45
C ASP A 51 2.95 -2.73 5.73
N ASP A 52 2.61 -3.51 4.69
CA ASP A 52 1.45 -4.39 4.65
C ASP A 52 1.90 -5.86 4.64
N ASP A 53 1.45 -6.64 5.62
CA ASP A 53 1.58 -8.10 5.64
C ASP A 53 0.24 -8.74 5.23
N VAL A 54 0.21 -9.29 4.02
CA VAL A 54 -0.97 -9.89 3.40
C VAL A 54 -0.88 -11.41 3.51
N LYS A 55 -1.84 -12.01 4.23
CA LYS A 55 -1.88 -13.45 4.47
C LYS A 55 -2.12 -14.24 3.17
N PRO A 56 -1.72 -15.53 3.12
CA PRO A 56 -2.05 -16.41 2.00
C PRO A 56 -3.54 -16.38 1.65
N HIS A 57 -3.83 -16.26 0.36
CA HIS A 57 -5.18 -16.19 -0.23
C HIS A 57 -6.03 -15.00 0.20
N GLU A 58 -5.40 -13.96 0.77
CA GLU A 58 -6.04 -12.69 1.11
C GLU A 58 -5.49 -11.55 0.24
N GLY A 59 -6.13 -10.38 0.34
CA GLY A 59 -5.63 -9.15 -0.27
C GLY A 59 -6.73 -8.21 -0.67
N PHE A 60 -6.34 -7.15 -1.36
CA PHE A 60 -7.23 -6.08 -1.78
C PHE A 60 -7.90 -6.47 -3.11
N GLY A 61 -9.19 -6.80 -3.03
CA GLY A 61 -10.03 -7.03 -4.22
C GLY A 61 -10.12 -5.79 -5.11
N LYS A 62 -10.86 -5.89 -6.22
CA LYS A 62 -10.95 -4.79 -7.21
C LYS A 62 -11.44 -3.49 -6.57
N HIS A 63 -10.60 -2.45 -6.66
CA HIS A 63 -10.88 -1.10 -6.21
C HIS A 63 -10.26 -0.07 -7.17
N SER A 64 -10.61 1.21 -7.01
CA SER A 64 -10.24 2.27 -7.95
C SER A 64 -9.30 3.30 -7.33
N HIS A 65 -8.38 3.82 -8.13
CA HIS A 65 -7.60 5.02 -7.84
C HIS A 65 -7.68 6.04 -8.97
N GLU A 66 -7.52 7.31 -8.62
CA GLU A 66 -7.42 8.45 -9.53
C GLU A 66 -6.36 9.44 -8.99
N GLU A 67 -5.73 10.19 -9.89
CA GLU A 67 -4.80 11.29 -9.59
C GLU A 67 -3.65 10.91 -8.62
N MET A 68 -3.12 9.68 -8.73
CA MET A 68 -2.06 9.16 -7.86
C MET A 68 -1.06 8.28 -8.64
N GLU A 69 0.19 8.31 -8.20
CA GLU A 69 1.19 7.29 -8.54
C GLU A 69 1.31 6.31 -7.37
N ILE A 70 1.17 5.02 -7.65
CA ILE A 70 1.27 3.94 -6.65
C ILE A 70 2.53 3.16 -6.96
N VAL A 71 3.32 2.88 -5.92
CA VAL A 71 4.56 2.10 -6.03
C VAL A 71 4.53 0.99 -5.00
N SER A 72 4.59 -0.25 -5.48
CA SER A 72 4.62 -1.44 -4.65
C SER A 72 6.00 -2.08 -4.72
N TYR A 73 6.58 -2.42 -3.56
CA TYR A 73 7.87 -3.11 -3.45
C TYR A 73 7.72 -4.35 -2.59
N VAL A 74 7.99 -5.52 -3.17
CA VAL A 74 7.81 -6.80 -2.47
C VAL A 74 9.04 -7.09 -1.61
N VAL A 75 8.88 -6.98 -0.29
CA VAL A 75 9.96 -7.25 0.69
C VAL A 75 10.15 -8.75 0.91
N LYS A 76 9.07 -9.53 0.89
CA LYS A 76 9.02 -10.98 1.09
C LYS A 76 7.79 -11.56 0.38
N GLY A 77 7.87 -12.83 -0.03
CA GLY A 77 6.73 -13.54 -0.63
C GLY A 77 6.50 -13.11 -2.08
N LYS A 78 5.23 -13.15 -2.49
CA LYS A 78 4.76 -12.78 -3.82
C LYS A 78 3.44 -12.02 -3.74
N LEU A 79 3.19 -11.16 -4.72
CA LEU A 79 1.95 -10.40 -4.85
C LEU A 79 1.44 -10.49 -6.29
N THR A 80 0.23 -10.98 -6.49
CA THR A 80 -0.46 -10.92 -7.79
C THR A 80 -1.17 -9.58 -7.92
N HIS A 81 -0.78 -8.81 -8.94
CA HIS A 81 -1.42 -7.57 -9.32
C HIS A 81 -2.24 -7.76 -10.59
N TRP A 82 -3.39 -7.10 -10.67
CA TRP A 82 -4.14 -6.92 -11.91
C TRP A 82 -4.64 -5.49 -12.02
N ASP A 83 -4.63 -4.91 -13.21
CA ASP A 83 -5.27 -3.60 -13.47
C ASP A 83 -6.04 -3.54 -14.79
N SER A 84 -6.92 -2.56 -14.89
CA SER A 84 -7.75 -2.31 -16.08
C SER A 84 -6.98 -1.76 -17.28
N ALA A 85 -5.75 -1.24 -17.09
CA ALA A 85 -4.95 -0.67 -18.16
C ALA A 85 -4.31 -1.77 -19.02
N THR A 86 -3.83 -2.82 -18.38
CA THR A 86 -3.17 -3.97 -19.02
C THR A 86 -4.13 -5.15 -19.19
N ASN A 87 -5.11 -5.29 -18.29
CA ASN A 87 -5.98 -6.46 -18.15
C ASN A 87 -5.22 -7.79 -17.94
N VAL A 88 -3.99 -7.71 -17.42
CA VAL A 88 -3.12 -8.87 -17.16
C VAL A 88 -2.96 -9.08 -15.66
N HIS A 89 -2.97 -10.34 -15.24
CA HIS A 89 -2.49 -10.71 -13.91
C HIS A 89 -0.99 -10.92 -13.97
N ASP A 90 -0.24 -10.16 -13.18
CA ASP A 90 1.22 -10.26 -13.09
C ASP A 90 1.62 -10.58 -11.64
N THR A 91 2.64 -11.41 -11.48
CA THR A 91 3.12 -11.83 -10.16
C THR A 91 4.44 -11.16 -9.85
N LEU A 92 4.43 -10.30 -8.84
CA LEU A 92 5.60 -9.64 -8.28
C LEU A 92 6.25 -10.57 -7.26
N GLU A 93 7.55 -10.80 -7.38
CA GLU A 93 8.33 -11.59 -6.43
C GLU A 93 9.23 -10.67 -5.59
N ARG A 94 9.84 -11.21 -4.54
CA ARG A 94 10.78 -10.47 -3.68
C ARG A 94 11.79 -9.65 -4.49
N GLY A 95 11.83 -8.35 -4.21
CA GLY A 95 12.73 -7.39 -4.84
C GLY A 95 12.16 -6.74 -6.11
N HIS A 96 11.02 -7.22 -6.63
CA HIS A 96 10.31 -6.53 -7.70
C HIS A 96 9.74 -5.20 -7.19
N VAL A 97 9.78 -4.20 -8.07
CA VAL A 97 9.12 -2.91 -7.93
C VAL A 97 8.09 -2.83 -9.04
N GLN A 98 6.87 -2.44 -8.70
CA GLN A 98 5.79 -2.18 -9.64
C GLN A 98 5.26 -0.78 -9.43
N THR A 99 4.80 -0.17 -10.51
CA THR A 99 4.31 1.21 -10.53
C THR A 99 3.01 1.28 -11.29
N VAL A 100 1.99 1.90 -10.70
CA VAL A 100 0.71 2.21 -11.35
C VAL A 100 0.53 3.73 -11.41
N THR A 101 0.43 4.26 -12.61
CA THR A 101 0.01 5.64 -12.88
C THR A 101 -1.51 5.64 -13.03
N ALA A 102 -2.25 6.10 -12.01
CA ALA A 102 -3.71 6.05 -12.04
C ALA A 102 -4.32 7.04 -13.05
N GLY A 103 -3.66 8.18 -13.30
CA GLY A 103 -4.15 9.20 -14.21
C GLY A 103 -5.59 9.63 -13.87
N THR A 104 -6.49 9.58 -14.85
CA THR A 104 -7.92 9.89 -14.66
C THR A 104 -8.73 8.74 -14.04
N GLY A 105 -8.12 7.59 -13.78
CA GLY A 105 -8.79 6.44 -13.20
C GLY A 105 -8.19 5.10 -13.65
N VAL A 106 -7.93 4.23 -12.69
CA VAL A 106 -7.58 2.82 -12.91
C VAL A 106 -8.31 1.96 -11.88
N TRP A 107 -8.81 0.80 -12.31
CA TRP A 107 -9.25 -0.25 -11.40
C TRP A 107 -8.16 -1.28 -11.27
N HIS A 108 -7.86 -1.72 -10.05
CA HIS A 108 -6.83 -2.71 -9.80
C HIS A 108 -7.13 -3.59 -8.58
N SER A 109 -6.39 -4.68 -8.43
CA SER A 109 -6.43 -5.58 -7.28
C SER A 109 -5.03 -6.11 -6.96
N GLU A 110 -4.77 -6.33 -5.69
CA GLU A 110 -3.48 -6.77 -5.15
C GLU A 110 -3.73 -7.94 -4.19
N LEU A 111 -3.39 -9.16 -4.62
CA LEU A 111 -3.75 -10.39 -3.92
C LEU A 111 -2.51 -11.23 -3.63
N ASN A 112 -2.44 -11.84 -2.46
CA ASN A 112 -1.51 -12.93 -2.22
C ASN A 112 -2.18 -14.25 -2.64
N GLU A 113 -2.06 -14.65 -3.89
CA GLU A 113 -2.63 -15.92 -4.40
C GLU A 113 -1.77 -17.15 -4.10
N HIS A 114 -0.83 -17.03 -3.15
CA HIS A 114 0.20 -18.02 -2.89
C HIS A 114 0.18 -18.49 -1.43
N ASP A 115 0.64 -19.72 -1.21
CA ASP A 115 0.63 -20.34 0.12
C ASP A 115 1.69 -19.80 1.09
N GLY A 116 2.66 -18.98 0.63
CA GLY A 116 3.83 -18.57 1.43
C GLY A 116 4.58 -17.33 0.96
#